data_AF-A0A2C9U2F0-F1
#
_entry.id   AF-A0A2C9U2F0-F1
#
_cell.length_a   1.000
_cell.length_b   1.000
_cell.length_c   1.000
_cell.angle_alpha   90.00
_cell.angle_beta   90.00
_cell.angle_gamma   90.00
#
_symmetry.space_group_name_H-M   'P 1'
#
loop_
_entity.id
_entity.type
_entity.pdbx_description
1 polymer ?
#
loop_
_entity_poly.entity_id
_entity_poly.type
_entity_poly.pdbx_seq_one_letter_code
_entity_poly.pdbx_strand_id
1 'polypeptide(L)'
;MAGRVEEEEEKAVFDAEAAGALVKELRGTFSSGKTRSYEWRVSQLKSLLKLCDENENEIAGALRQDLSKPELETIVYEVTISPHHLSR
;
A
#
# COMPACT_ATOMS: atom_id res chain seq x y z
N MET A 1 -40.64 -11.44 7.28
CA MET A 1 -39.55 -10.94 6.43
C MET A 1 -38.26 -11.14 7.20
N ALA A 2 -37.59 -12.26 6.99
CA ALA A 2 -36.31 -12.58 7.63
C ALA A 2 -35.17 -12.29 6.64
N GLY A 3 -34.04 -11.82 7.16
CA GLY A 3 -32.80 -11.56 6.42
C GLY A 3 -32.62 -10.08 6.11
N ARG A 4 -31.51 -9.43 6.46
CA ARG A 4 -30.14 -9.92 6.60
C ARG A 4 -29.49 -9.12 7.74
N VAL A 5 -29.05 -9.79 8.80
CA VAL A 5 -28.07 -9.20 9.71
C VAL A 5 -26.78 -9.19 8.90
N GLU A 6 -26.34 -8.00 8.50
CA GLU A 6 -24.99 -7.85 7.97
C GLU A 6 -24.05 -8.17 9.13
N GLU A 7 -23.45 -9.35 9.09
CA GLU A 7 -22.33 -9.68 9.98
C GLU A 7 -21.22 -8.68 9.63
N GLU A 8 -21.09 -7.64 10.45
CA GLU A 8 -19.92 -6.77 10.44
C GLU A 8 -18.71 -7.67 10.71
N GLU A 9 -17.89 -7.91 9.68
CA GLU A 9 -16.59 -8.54 9.85
C GLU A 9 -15.83 -7.74 10.91
N GLU A 10 -15.61 -8.36 12.06
CA GLU A 10 -14.81 -7.81 13.15
C GLU A 10 -13.37 -7.64 12.63
N LYS A 11 -13.06 -6.46 12.08
CA LYS A 11 -11.73 -6.14 11.56
C LYS A 11 -10.73 -6.31 12.70
N ALA A 12 -9.86 -7.31 12.57
CA ALA A 12 -8.75 -7.52 13.49
C ALA A 12 -7.95 -6.22 13.63
N VAL A 13 -7.96 -5.65 14.83
CA VAL A 13 -7.25 -4.41 15.13
C VAL A 13 -5.76 -4.72 15.24
N PHE A 14 -4.94 -3.98 14.51
CA PHE A 14 -3.48 -4.08 14.63
C PHE A 14 -3.04 -3.45 15.96
N ASP A 15 -2.73 -4.30 16.95
CA ASP A 15 -2.39 -3.90 18.31
C ASP A 15 -0.88 -3.73 18.56
N ALA A 16 -0.52 -3.36 19.79
CA ALA A 16 0.87 -3.10 20.17
C ALA A 16 1.75 -4.36 20.14
N GLU A 17 1.19 -5.54 20.44
CA GLU A 17 1.92 -6.80 20.42
C GLU A 17 2.22 -7.21 18.97
N ALA A 18 1.20 -7.16 18.10
CA ALA A 18 1.33 -7.39 16.66
C ALA A 18 2.34 -6.43 16.02
N ALA A 19 2.29 -5.14 16.39
CA ALA A 19 3.27 -4.15 15.94
C ALA A 19 4.70 -4.49 16.38
N GLY A 20 4.88 -4.91 17.63
CA GLY A 20 6.18 -5.32 18.16
C GLY A 20 6.77 -6.53 17.43
N ALA A 21 5.93 -7.53 17.14
CA ALA A 21 6.32 -8.72 16.38
C ALA A 21 6.76 -8.38 14.95
N LEU A 22 5.96 -7.56 14.24
CA LEU A 22 6.28 -7.10 12.89
C LEU A 22 7.62 -6.34 12.83
N VAL A 23 7.83 -5.38 13.75
CA VAL A 23 9.06 -4.60 13.81
C VAL A 23 10.28 -5.49 14.05
N LYS A 24 10.15 -6.52 14.91
CA LYS A 24 11.23 -7.48 15.17
C LYS A 24 11.61 -8.25 13.89
N GLU A 25 10.62 -8.71 13.13
CA GLU A 25 10.85 -9.40 11.85
C GLU A 25 11.52 -8.50 10.81
N LEU A 26 11.01 -7.27 10.63
CA LEU A 26 11.55 -6.32 9.67
C LEU A 26 13.02 -5.96 9.99
N ARG A 27 13.35 -5.80 11.27
CA ARG A 27 14.74 -5.60 11.72
C ARG A 27 15.62 -6.81 11.39
N GLY A 28 15.13 -8.02 11.62
CA GLY A 28 15.84 -9.25 11.24
C GLY A 28 16.11 -9.32 9.73
N THR A 29 15.10 -9.01 8.91
CA THR A 29 15.23 -8.95 7.45
C THR A 29 16.27 -7.93 7.01
N PHE A 30 16.27 -6.73 7.59
CA PHE A 30 17.28 -5.72 7.29
C PHE A 30 18.69 -6.17 7.71
N SER A 31 18.85 -6.66 8.94
CA SER A 31 20.13 -7.15 9.48
C SER A 31 20.70 -8.33 8.70
N SER A 32 19.87 -9.13 8.02
CA SER A 32 20.32 -10.20 7.12
C SER A 32 21.07 -9.70 5.88
N GLY A 33 21.01 -8.40 5.57
CA GLY A 33 21.61 -7.81 4.37
C GLY A 33 20.79 -8.02 3.09
N LYS A 34 19.64 -8.72 3.15
CA LYS A 34 18.76 -8.96 1.99
C LYS A 34 18.38 -7.68 1.24
N THR A 35 18.20 -6.58 1.95
CA THR A 35 17.81 -5.28 1.38
C THR A 35 18.95 -4.51 0.69
N ARG A 36 20.20 -5.00 0.78
CA ARG A 36 21.38 -4.31 0.23
C ARG A 36 21.56 -4.54 -1.27
N SER A 37 21.13 -5.68 -1.80
CA SER A 37 21.41 -6.02 -3.19
C SER A 37 20.71 -5.04 -4.13
N TYR A 38 21.37 -4.74 -5.24
CA TYR A 38 20.80 -3.86 -6.25
C TYR A 38 19.55 -4.49 -6.86
N GLU A 39 19.57 -5.79 -7.20
CA GLU A 39 18.41 -6.44 -7.80
C GLU A 39 17.21 -6.47 -6.85
N TRP A 40 17.42 -6.62 -5.54
CA TRP A 40 16.35 -6.58 -4.56
C TRP A 40 15.71 -5.19 -4.51
N ARG A 41 16.52 -4.12 -4.46
CA ARG A 41 15.99 -2.75 -4.45
C ARG A 41 15.19 -2.45 -5.73
N VAL A 42 15.72 -2.84 -6.90
CA VAL A 42 15.01 -2.68 -8.17
C VAL A 42 13.71 -3.47 -8.19
N SER A 43 13.70 -4.71 -7.69
CA SER A 43 12.48 -5.51 -7.66
C SER A 43 11.41 -4.90 -6.77
N GLN A 44 11.78 -4.39 -5.59
CA GLN A 44 10.83 -3.73 -4.70
C GLN A 44 10.26 -2.44 -5.31
N LEU A 45 11.08 -1.63 -5.98
CA LEU A 45 10.61 -0.43 -6.66
C LEU A 45 9.63 -0.75 -7.78
N LYS A 46 9.91 -1.80 -8.59
CA LYS A 46 8.97 -2.27 -9.61
C LYS A 46 7.67 -2.78 -9.02
N SER A 47 7.72 -3.49 -7.89
CA SER A 47 6.52 -3.93 -7.18
C SER A 47 5.69 -2.76 -6.65
N LEU A 48 6.32 -1.69 -6.17
CA LEU A 48 5.61 -0.47 -5.73
C LEU A 48 4.93 0.25 -6.90
N LEU A 49 5.59 0.35 -8.06
CA LEU A 49 4.96 0.90 -9.26
C LEU A 49 3.75 0.08 -9.69
N LYS A 50 3.92 -1.25 -9.73
CA LYS A 50 2.83 -2.18 -10.06
C LYS A 50 1.65 -2.06 -9.09
N LEU A 51 1.92 -1.91 -7.78
CA LEU A 51 0.88 -1.68 -6.78
C LEU A 51 0.07 -0.41 -7.10
N CYS A 52 0.74 0.70 -7.43
CA CYS A 52 0.06 1.94 -7.79
C CYS A 52 -0.78 1.80 -9.05
N ASP A 53 -0.23 1.18 -10.10
CA ASP A 53 -0.92 0.99 -11.39
C ASP A 53 -2.15 0.07 -11.24
N GLU A 54 -2.02 -1.04 -10.51
CA GLU A 54 -3.10 -2.02 -10.35
C GLU A 54 -4.25 -1.52 -9.46
N ASN A 55 -3.98 -0.56 -8.56
CA ASN A 55 -4.94 -0.09 -7.56
C ASN A 55 -5.33 1.39 -7.76
N GLU A 56 -5.09 1.98 -8.93
CA GLU A 56 -5.34 3.40 -9.23
C GLU A 56 -6.77 3.84 -8.83
N ASN A 57 -7.78 3.08 -9.26
CA ASN A 57 -9.19 3.39 -8.97
C ASN A 57 -9.54 3.26 -7.48
N GLU A 58 -8.95 2.30 -6.78
CA GLU A 58 -9.18 2.10 -5.35
C GLU A 58 -8.55 3.24 -4.55
N ILE A 59 -7.34 3.66 -4.92
CA ILE A 59 -6.65 4.81 -4.34
C ILE A 59 -7.45 6.10 -4.60
N ALA A 60 -7.92 6.31 -5.83
CA ALA A 60 -8.77 7.46 -6.16
C ALA A 60 -10.09 7.45 -5.39
N GLY A 61 -10.74 6.29 -5.27
CA GLY A 61 -11.96 6.11 -4.49
C GLY A 61 -11.76 6.39 -3.00
N ALA A 62 -10.66 5.94 -2.42
CA ALA A 62 -10.32 6.22 -1.02
C ALA A 62 -10.06 7.72 -0.79
N LEU A 63 -9.24 8.34 -1.64
CA LEU A 63 -8.95 9.78 -1.54
C LEU A 63 -10.18 10.66 -1.77
N ARG A 64 -11.11 10.21 -2.62
CA ARG A 64 -12.40 10.87 -2.78
C ARG A 64 -13.26 10.76 -1.50
N GLN A 65 -13.28 9.61 -0.84
CA GLN A 65 -14.03 9.41 0.40
C GLN A 65 -13.43 10.20 1.56
N ASP A 66 -12.11 10.16 1.73
CA ASP A 66 -11.43 10.77 2.87
C ASP A 66 -11.30 12.29 2.72
N LEU A 67 -10.96 12.76 1.52
CA LEU A 67 -10.56 14.15 1.28
C LEU A 67 -11.48 14.89 0.31
N SER A 68 -12.50 14.23 -0.25
CA SER A 68 -13.29 14.78 -1.35
C SER A 68 -12.43 15.19 -2.57
N LYS A 69 -11.24 14.61 -2.74
CA LYS A 69 -10.33 14.95 -3.84
C LYS A 69 -10.93 14.50 -5.19
N PRO A 70 -10.89 15.34 -6.25
CA PRO A 70 -11.27 14.93 -7.59
C PRO A 70 -10.38 13.81 -8.13
N GLU A 71 -10.95 12.93 -8.94
CA GLU A 71 -10.27 11.77 -9.52
C GLU A 71 -9.07 12.17 -10.39
N LEU A 72 -9.26 13.13 -11.31
CA LEU A 72 -8.18 13.64 -12.17
C LEU A 72 -7.00 14.19 -11.35
N GLU A 73 -7.29 14.93 -10.29
CA GLU A 73 -6.26 15.49 -9.41
C GLU A 73 -5.47 14.37 -8.70
N THR A 74 -6.17 13.32 -8.28
CA THR A 74 -5.56 12.14 -7.65
C THR A 74 -4.66 11.39 -8.63
N ILE A 75 -5.15 11.11 -9.84
CA ILE A 75 -4.39 10.38 -10.87
C ILE A 75 -3.12 11.14 -11.24
N VAL A 76 -3.20 12.47 -11.42
CA VAL A 76 -2.04 13.28 -11.82
C VAL A 76 -1.00 13.38 -10.69
N TYR A 77 -1.42 13.66 -9.45
CA TYR A 77 -0.47 13.97 -8.38
C TYR A 77 -0.01 12.76 -7.55
N GLU A 78 -0.82 11.72 -7.42
CA GLU A 78 -0.52 10.59 -6.53
C GLU A 78 -0.12 9.32 -7.32
N VAL A 79 -0.67 9.12 -8.52
CA VAL A 79 -0.48 7.86 -9.27
C VAL A 79 0.52 8.02 -10.42
N THR A 80 0.32 9.01 -11.30
CA THR A 80 1.08 9.15 -12.58
C THR A 80 2.51 9.67 -12.40
N ILE A 81 2.79 10.41 -11.33
CA ILE A 81 4.14 10.94 -11.07
C ILE A 81 5.13 9.83 -10.69
N SER A 82 4.66 8.77 -10.02
CA SER A 82 5.53 7.71 -9.47
C SER A 82 6.35 6.93 -10.53
N PRO A 83 5.79 6.49 -11.68
CA PRO A 83 6.53 5.68 -12.68
C PRO A 83 7.55 6.47 -13.51
N HIS A 84 7.28 7.76 -13.79
CA HIS A 84 8.09 8.55 -14.71
C HIS A 84 9.51 8.84 -14.19
N HIS A 85 9.71 8.87 -12.86
CA HIS A 85 11.01 9.16 -12.25
C HIS A 85 11.95 7.95 -12.20
N LEU A 86 11.44 6.72 -12.36
CA LEU A 86 12.24 5.49 -12.28
C LEU A 86 12.61 4.88 -13.64
N SER A 87 12.08 5.43 -14.73
CA SER A 87 12.34 4.96 -16.11
C SER A 87 13.41 5.80 -16.84
N ARG A 88 14.17 6.64 -16.13
CA ARG A 88 15.28 7.44 -16.69
C ARG A 88 16.62 7.02 -16.12
#